data_AF-A0A3M1HZF4-F1
#
_entry.id   AF-A0A3M1HZF4-F1
#
_cell.length_a   1.000
_cell.length_b   1.000
_cell.length_c   1.000
_cell.angle_alpha   90.00
_cell.angle_beta   90.00
_cell.angle_gamma   90.00
#
_symmetry.space_group_name_H-M   'P 1'
#
loop_
_entity.id
_entity.type
_entity.pdbx_description
1 polymer ?
#
loop_
_entity_poly.entity_id
_entity_poly.type
_entity_poly.pdbx_seq_one_letter_code
_entity_poly.pdbx_strand_id
1 'polypeptide(L)'
;MDPADVKIRIAQSLEETRAQYHQLLAELSEDDWHKPSMNPAWTVGEVMFHIITALRFLPADVSLIRKNRRVPRLPAFLFHRFNEWYARRGARKTDRGHIGALYDREHRRVLVLLEEIGPDEWNKGMNYPGWDPQLSGFVTLEQLFLYPCAHFQTHAREIRQALHASEKMAA
;
A
#
# COMPACT_ATOMS: atom_id res chain seq x y z
N MET A 1 -12.33 19.31 -13.28
CA MET A 1 -12.94 18.61 -12.13
C MET A 1 -12.82 19.56 -10.95
N ASP A 2 -13.89 19.77 -10.19
CA ASP A 2 -13.83 20.62 -8.99
C ASP A 2 -12.83 19.99 -8.00
N PRO A 3 -11.90 20.74 -7.38
CA PRO A 3 -11.05 20.21 -6.32
C PRO A 3 -11.80 19.50 -5.18
N ALA A 4 -13.05 19.89 -4.89
CA ALA A 4 -13.91 19.21 -3.93
C ALA A 4 -14.28 17.80 -4.41
N ASP A 5 -14.56 17.63 -5.71
CA ASP A 5 -14.85 16.32 -6.31
C ASP A 5 -13.65 15.36 -6.20
N VAL A 6 -12.43 15.89 -6.36
CA VAL A 6 -11.19 15.10 -6.24
C VAL A 6 -11.06 14.52 -4.83
N LYS A 7 -11.24 15.36 -3.80
CA LYS A 7 -11.13 14.92 -2.40
C LYS A 7 -12.17 13.86 -2.04
N ILE A 8 -13.43 14.08 -2.43
CA ILE A 8 -14.53 13.14 -2.18
C ILE A 8 -14.26 11.79 -2.84
N ARG A 9 -13.84 11.79 -4.12
CA ARG A 9 -13.52 10.58 -4.87
C ARG A 9 -12.38 9.79 -4.24
N ILE A 10 -11.32 10.47 -3.79
CA ILE A 10 -10.20 9.83 -3.08
C ILE A 10 -10.67 9.22 -1.76
N ALA A 11 -11.45 9.96 -0.97
CA ALA A 11 -11.97 9.46 0.31
C ALA A 11 -12.81 8.20 0.12
N GLN A 12 -13.71 8.19 -0.87
CA GLN A 12 -14.51 7.02 -1.24
C GLN A 12 -13.63 5.84 -1.65
N SER A 13 -12.64 6.07 -2.52
CA SER A 13 -11.72 5.02 -2.97
C SER A 13 -10.93 4.41 -1.81
N LEU A 14 -10.50 5.23 -0.84
CA LEU A 14 -9.79 4.76 0.35
C LEU A 14 -10.71 3.93 1.25
N GLU A 15 -11.96 4.37 1.52
CA GLU A 15 -12.91 3.61 2.34
C GLU A 15 -13.32 2.28 1.67
N GLU A 16 -13.56 2.29 0.37
CA GLU A 16 -13.82 1.06 -0.39
C GLU A 16 -12.63 0.09 -0.31
N THR A 17 -11.40 0.61 -0.45
CA THR A 17 -10.17 -0.18 -0.34
C THR A 17 -10.03 -0.76 1.07
N ARG A 18 -10.35 0.02 2.10
CA ARG A 18 -10.34 -0.44 3.50
C ARG A 18 -11.32 -1.58 3.72
N ALA A 19 -12.55 -1.46 3.23
CA ALA A 19 -13.54 -2.53 3.32
C ALA A 19 -13.05 -3.81 2.63
N GLN A 20 -12.48 -3.69 1.43
CA GLN A 20 -11.95 -4.83 0.68
C GLN A 20 -10.71 -5.45 1.35
N TYR A 21 -9.85 -4.65 2.01
CA TYR A 21 -8.72 -5.16 2.78
C TYR A 21 -9.19 -6.05 3.93
N HIS A 22 -10.18 -5.60 4.70
CA HIS A 22 -10.77 -6.38 5.79
C HIS A 22 -11.50 -7.62 5.30
N GLN A 23 -12.18 -7.52 4.15
CA GLN A 23 -12.78 -8.69 3.51
C GLN A 23 -11.71 -9.73 3.15
N LEU A 24 -10.63 -9.32 2.47
CA LEU A 24 -9.52 -10.22 2.14
C LEU A 24 -8.91 -10.85 3.41
N LEU A 25 -8.71 -10.06 4.46
CA LEU A 25 -8.19 -10.55 5.75
C LEU A 25 -9.10 -11.61 6.40
N ALA A 26 -10.42 -11.46 6.24
CA ALA A 26 -11.41 -12.43 6.72
C ALA A 26 -11.43 -13.72 5.88
N GLU A 27 -11.13 -13.64 4.58
CA GLU A 27 -11.04 -14.79 3.66
C GLU A 27 -9.85 -15.72 3.98
N LEU A 28 -8.75 -15.19 4.52
CA LEU A 28 -7.54 -15.97 4.81
C LEU A 28 -7.74 -16.91 6.01
N SER A 29 -7.12 -18.08 6.03
CA SER A 29 -6.93 -18.89 7.25
C SER A 29 -5.60 -18.56 7.95
N GLU A 30 -5.37 -19.12 9.14
CA GLU A 30 -4.05 -19.08 9.79
C GLU A 30 -2.99 -19.80 8.95
N ASP A 31 -3.34 -20.93 8.31
CA ASP A 31 -2.41 -21.68 7.46
C ASP A 31 -2.05 -20.88 6.19
N ASP A 32 -3.03 -20.20 5.59
CA ASP A 32 -2.82 -19.35 4.42
C ASP A 32 -1.81 -18.24 4.69
N TRP A 33 -1.79 -17.71 5.92
CA TRP A 33 -0.89 -16.64 6.35
C TRP A 33 0.58 -16.97 6.08
N HIS A 34 0.93 -18.24 6.22
CA HIS A 34 2.30 -18.75 6.11
C HIS A 34 2.63 -19.33 4.72
N LYS A 35 1.65 -19.42 3.81
CA LYS A 35 1.87 -19.91 2.44
C LYS A 35 2.74 -18.94 1.64
N PRO A 36 3.54 -19.45 0.68
CA PRO A 36 4.24 -18.61 -0.29
C PRO A 36 3.26 -17.72 -1.07
N SER A 37 3.65 -16.48 -1.36
CA SER A 37 2.91 -15.60 -2.27
C SER A 37 3.40 -15.76 -3.72
N MET A 38 2.78 -15.03 -4.66
CA MET A 38 3.30 -14.93 -6.04
C MET A 38 4.68 -14.26 -6.13
N ASN A 39 5.08 -13.53 -5.09
CA ASN A 39 6.46 -13.09 -4.92
C ASN A 39 7.20 -14.08 -4.00
N PRO A 40 8.20 -14.84 -4.49
CA PRO A 40 8.88 -15.85 -3.70
C PRO A 40 9.67 -15.28 -2.51
N ALA A 41 9.89 -13.96 -2.46
CA ALA A 41 10.49 -13.30 -1.31
C ALA A 41 9.56 -13.26 -0.09
N TRP A 42 8.24 -13.43 -0.28
CA TRP A 42 7.24 -13.18 0.75
C TRP A 42 6.18 -14.28 0.87
N THR A 43 5.74 -14.49 2.11
CA THR A 43 4.50 -15.19 2.45
C THR A 43 3.28 -14.29 2.27
N VAL A 44 2.08 -14.87 2.26
CA VAL A 44 0.82 -14.11 2.20
C VAL A 44 0.72 -13.06 3.32
N GLY A 45 1.05 -13.43 4.56
CA GLY A 45 1.05 -12.50 5.70
C GLY A 45 2.02 -11.33 5.54
N GLU A 46 3.18 -11.58 4.91
CA GLU A 46 4.17 -10.55 4.60
C GLU A 46 3.68 -9.59 3.51
N VAL A 47 2.96 -10.08 2.50
CA VAL A 47 2.27 -9.23 1.51
C VAL A 47 1.15 -8.42 2.17
N MET A 48 0.35 -9.03 3.06
CA MET A 48 -0.70 -8.32 3.80
C MET A 48 -0.16 -7.16 4.62
N PHE A 49 1.05 -7.30 5.18
CA PHE A 49 1.76 -6.19 5.84
C PHE A 49 2.31 -5.19 4.83
N HIS A 50 2.88 -5.66 3.71
CA HIS A 50 3.45 -4.81 2.67
C HIS A 50 2.43 -3.80 2.13
N ILE A 51 1.17 -4.22 1.93
CA ILE A 51 0.08 -3.36 1.48
C ILE A 51 -0.08 -2.12 2.39
N ILE A 52 0.05 -2.28 3.71
CA ILE A 52 -0.09 -1.18 4.68
C ILE A 52 1.03 -0.14 4.50
N THR A 53 2.17 -0.52 3.95
CA THR A 53 3.32 0.38 3.79
C THR A 53 3.01 1.55 2.87
N ALA A 54 2.15 1.36 1.85
CA ALA A 54 1.69 2.43 0.98
C ALA A 54 0.95 3.53 1.77
N LEU A 55 0.07 3.17 2.71
CA LEU A 55 -0.60 4.12 3.60
C LEU A 55 0.38 4.76 4.60
N ARG A 56 1.28 3.96 5.14
CA ARG A 56 2.22 4.41 6.20
C ARG A 56 3.23 5.44 5.70
N PHE A 57 3.74 5.30 4.48
CA PHE A 57 4.76 6.20 3.95
C PHE A 57 4.19 7.45 3.27
N LEU A 58 2.91 7.41 2.86
CA LEU A 58 2.23 8.52 2.21
C LEU A 58 2.40 9.87 2.93
N PRO A 59 2.25 10.01 4.26
CA PRO A 59 2.47 11.30 4.93
C PRO A 59 3.88 11.86 4.78
N ALA A 60 4.90 11.00 4.77
CA ALA A 60 6.28 11.43 4.54
C ALA A 60 6.46 11.94 3.11
N ASP A 61 5.87 11.26 2.14
CA ASP A 61 5.91 11.62 0.73
C ASP A 61 5.18 12.93 0.44
N VAL A 62 4.01 13.14 1.06
CA VAL A 62 3.29 14.42 1.01
C VAL A 62 4.16 15.55 1.57
N SER A 63 4.85 15.32 2.69
CA SER A 63 5.81 16.29 3.24
C SER A 63 6.97 16.58 2.28
N LEU A 64 7.49 15.58 1.56
CA LEU A 64 8.53 15.80 0.55
C LEU A 64 8.03 16.67 -0.60
N ILE A 65 6.84 16.36 -1.14
CA ILE A 65 6.22 17.13 -2.22
C ILE A 65 5.96 18.59 -1.78
N ARG A 66 5.34 18.79 -0.61
CA ARG A 66 5.08 20.14 -0.06
C ARG A 66 6.35 20.96 0.15
N LYS A 67 7.47 20.31 0.48
CA LYS A 67 8.78 20.95 0.69
C LYS A 67 9.62 21.03 -0.58
N ASN A 68 9.07 20.65 -1.74
CA ASN A 68 9.79 20.57 -3.02
C ASN A 68 11.10 19.76 -2.92
N ARG A 69 11.07 18.66 -2.15
CA ARG A 69 12.17 17.72 -1.97
C ARG A 69 11.96 16.50 -2.87
N ARG A 70 13.00 15.68 -2.99
CA ARG A 70 12.98 14.43 -3.77
C ARG A 70 13.09 13.23 -2.85
N VAL A 71 12.51 12.12 -3.28
CA VAL A 71 12.79 10.80 -2.67
C VAL A 71 14.28 10.51 -2.85
N PRO A 72 15.00 10.08 -1.79
CA PRO A 72 16.38 9.64 -1.92
C PRO A 72 16.51 8.52 -2.95
N ARG A 73 17.35 8.68 -3.97
CA ARG A 73 17.53 7.68 -5.02
C ARG A 73 18.56 6.62 -4.61
N LEU A 74 18.10 5.58 -3.94
CA LEU A 74 18.87 4.37 -3.67
C LEU A 74 19.04 3.48 -4.93
N PRO A 75 20.17 2.75 -5.06
CA PRO A 75 20.27 1.62 -5.99
C PRO A 75 19.15 0.60 -5.77
N ALA A 76 18.57 0.08 -6.85
CA ALA A 76 17.41 -0.82 -6.81
C ALA A 76 17.63 -2.02 -5.86
N PHE A 77 18.81 -2.64 -5.89
CA PHE A 77 19.11 -3.79 -5.02
C PHE A 77 19.08 -3.44 -3.52
N LEU A 78 19.48 -2.23 -3.12
CA LEU A 78 19.40 -1.80 -1.72
C LEU A 78 17.96 -1.55 -1.31
N PHE A 79 17.17 -0.95 -2.20
CA PHE A 79 15.75 -0.74 -1.97
C PHE A 79 15.01 -2.08 -1.82
N HIS A 80 15.22 -3.04 -2.73
CA HIS A 80 14.58 -4.35 -2.66
C HIS A 80 14.93 -5.09 -1.35
N ARG A 81 16.21 -5.07 -0.94
CA ARG A 81 16.64 -5.68 0.33
C ARG A 81 16.00 -5.03 1.55
N PHE A 82 15.90 -3.70 1.56
CA PHE A 82 15.23 -2.97 2.64
C PHE A 82 13.74 -3.31 2.67
N ASN A 83 13.08 -3.27 1.52
CA ASN A 83 11.65 -3.56 1.39
C ASN A 83 11.33 -4.98 1.87
N GLU A 84 12.10 -5.96 1.41
CA GLU A 84 11.97 -7.35 1.85
C GLU A 84 12.14 -7.48 3.36
N TRP A 85 13.24 -6.97 3.91
CA TRP A 85 13.50 -7.01 5.34
C TRP A 85 12.40 -6.34 6.17
N TYR A 86 11.91 -5.19 5.72
CA TYR A 86 10.90 -4.41 6.42
C TYR A 86 9.55 -5.14 6.44
N ALA A 87 9.12 -5.69 5.30
CA ALA A 87 7.89 -6.48 5.21
C ALA A 87 7.95 -7.70 6.13
N ARG A 88 9.03 -8.49 6.05
CA ARG A 88 9.23 -9.66 6.92
C ARG A 88 9.25 -9.30 8.40
N ARG A 89 9.94 -8.22 8.78
CA ARG A 89 10.05 -7.80 10.17
C ARG A 89 8.73 -7.24 10.72
N GLY A 90 7.94 -6.57 9.89
CA GLY A 90 6.62 -6.08 10.24
C GLY A 90 5.61 -7.20 10.44
N ALA A 91 5.56 -8.14 9.51
CA ALA A 91 4.65 -9.28 9.57
C ALA A 91 4.92 -10.18 10.79
N ARG A 92 6.19 -10.42 11.15
CA ARG A 92 6.56 -11.19 12.36
C ARG A 92 5.98 -10.67 13.67
N LYS A 93 5.60 -9.39 13.73
CA LYS A 93 5.06 -8.76 14.94
C LYS A 93 3.54 -8.64 14.92
N THR A 94 2.89 -9.22 13.92
CA THR A 94 1.49 -8.93 13.62
C THR A 94 0.78 -10.23 13.26
N ASP A 95 -0.17 -10.66 14.08
CA ASP A 95 -1.16 -11.68 13.70
C ASP A 95 -2.33 -11.04 12.94
N ARG A 96 -3.28 -11.87 12.49
CA ARG A 96 -4.45 -11.42 11.72
C ARG A 96 -5.31 -10.39 12.44
N GLY A 97 -5.43 -10.46 13.77
CA GLY A 97 -6.18 -9.47 14.54
C GLY A 97 -5.46 -8.12 14.60
N HIS A 98 -4.15 -8.15 14.84
CA HIS A 98 -3.35 -6.93 14.94
C HIS A 98 -3.18 -6.21 13.60
N ILE A 99 -3.18 -6.95 12.48
CA ILE A 99 -2.93 -6.34 11.16
C ILE A 99 -4.08 -5.47 10.68
N GLY A 100 -5.33 -5.89 10.96
CA GLY A 100 -6.51 -5.09 10.66
C GLY A 100 -6.52 -3.77 11.43
N ALA A 101 -6.23 -3.82 12.74
CA ALA A 101 -6.13 -2.63 13.58
C ALA A 101 -4.99 -1.70 13.13
N LEU A 102 -3.87 -2.28 12.68
CA LEU A 102 -2.77 -1.52 12.11
C LEU A 102 -3.18 -0.82 10.81
N TYR A 103 -3.87 -1.51 9.89
CA TYR A 103 -4.39 -0.92 8.67
C TYR A 103 -5.31 0.27 8.99
N ASP A 104 -6.29 0.07 9.88
CA ASP A 104 -7.25 1.12 10.28
C ASP A 104 -6.57 2.35 10.86
N ARG A 105 -5.46 2.16 11.59
CA ARG A 105 -4.68 3.27 12.14
C ARG A 105 -4.03 4.09 11.03
N GLU A 106 -3.35 3.45 10.09
CA GLU A 106 -2.66 4.16 9.00
C GLU A 106 -3.67 4.76 8.01
N HIS A 107 -4.79 4.08 7.74
CA HIS A 107 -5.92 4.62 6.97
C HIS A 107 -6.46 5.93 7.57
N ARG A 108 -6.75 5.94 8.87
CA ARG A 108 -7.24 7.16 9.56
C ARG A 108 -6.24 8.31 9.45
N ARG A 109 -4.93 8.03 9.55
CA ARG A 109 -3.89 9.06 9.38
C ARG A 109 -3.91 9.65 7.97
N VAL A 110 -4.10 8.81 6.96
CA VAL A 110 -4.22 9.26 5.56
C VAL A 110 -5.48 10.09 5.35
N LEU A 111 -6.63 9.73 5.94
CA LEU A 111 -7.84 10.54 5.85
C LEU A 111 -7.71 11.90 6.53
N VAL A 112 -7.09 11.96 7.72
CA VAL A 112 -6.80 13.25 8.37
C VAL A 112 -5.91 14.10 7.48
N LEU A 113 -4.86 13.52 6.91
CA LEU A 113 -3.98 14.23 5.98
C LEU A 113 -4.70 14.66 4.69
N LEU A 114 -5.63 13.85 4.19
CA LEU A 114 -6.44 14.16 3.01
C LEU A 114 -7.27 15.44 3.22
N GLU A 115 -7.84 15.63 4.41
CA GLU A 115 -8.57 16.83 4.75
C GLU A 115 -7.69 18.09 4.74
N GLU A 116 -6.42 17.95 5.14
CA GLU A 116 -5.43 19.05 5.12
C GLU A 116 -4.94 19.44 3.72
N ILE A 117 -5.25 18.68 2.67
CA ILE A 117 -4.84 19.02 1.30
C ILE A 117 -5.68 20.17 0.77
N GLY A 118 -5.00 21.25 0.36
CA GLY A 118 -5.61 22.41 -0.28
C GLY A 118 -6.05 22.13 -1.72
N PRO A 119 -7.08 22.84 -2.24
CA PRO A 119 -7.62 22.61 -3.58
C PRO A 119 -6.62 22.87 -4.72
N ASP A 120 -5.63 23.72 -4.49
CA ASP A 120 -4.54 24.07 -5.40
C ASP A 120 -3.35 23.10 -5.34
N GLU A 121 -3.34 22.16 -4.38
CA GLU A 121 -2.21 21.29 -4.15
C GLU A 121 -2.22 20.03 -5.03
N TRP A 122 -3.37 19.63 -5.57
CA TRP A 122 -3.53 18.34 -6.26
C TRP A 122 -2.53 18.07 -7.37
N ASN A 123 -2.09 19.12 -8.07
CA ASN A 123 -1.13 19.04 -9.17
C ASN A 123 0.34 19.14 -8.71
N LYS A 124 0.61 19.43 -7.42
CA LYS A 124 1.97 19.36 -6.87
C LYS A 124 2.43 17.91 -6.89
N GLY A 125 3.70 17.68 -7.19
CA GLY A 125 4.24 16.34 -7.34
C GLY A 125 5.75 16.30 -7.28
N MET A 126 6.30 15.09 -7.33
CA MET A 126 7.74 14.86 -7.42
C MET A 126 8.04 13.64 -8.30
N ASN A 127 9.29 13.53 -8.74
CA ASN A 127 9.74 12.35 -9.48
C ASN A 127 10.09 11.21 -8.53
N TYR A 128 9.45 10.06 -8.71
CA TYR A 128 9.77 8.82 -8.02
C TYR A 128 10.77 7.98 -8.83
N PRO A 129 11.68 7.27 -8.14
CA PRO A 129 12.49 6.22 -8.77
C PRO A 129 11.60 5.11 -9.33
N GLY A 130 12.05 4.45 -10.41
CA GLY A 130 11.34 3.32 -11.01
C GLY A 130 11.46 2.01 -10.23
N TRP A 131 11.30 2.04 -8.91
CA TRP A 131 11.32 0.83 -8.07
C TRP A 131 9.97 0.11 -8.06
N ASP A 132 8.88 0.86 -8.23
CA ASP A 132 7.52 0.35 -8.35
C ASP A 132 6.94 0.93 -9.65
N PRO A 133 6.46 0.08 -10.59
CA PRO A 133 5.80 0.55 -11.80
C PRO A 133 4.61 1.48 -11.55
N GLN A 134 3.86 1.27 -10.48
CA GLN A 134 2.69 2.08 -10.10
C GLN A 134 3.07 3.42 -9.45
N LEU A 135 4.33 3.57 -9.02
CA LEU A 135 4.87 4.77 -8.38
C LEU A 135 6.24 5.12 -9.00
N SER A 136 6.23 5.55 -10.26
CA SER A 136 7.43 5.89 -11.02
C SER A 136 7.23 7.14 -11.87
N GLY A 137 8.32 7.87 -12.14
CA GLY A 137 8.23 9.12 -12.89
C GLY A 137 7.58 10.24 -12.07
N PHE A 138 6.97 11.22 -12.74
CA PHE A 138 6.32 12.34 -12.04
C PHE A 138 4.97 11.90 -11.47
N VAL A 139 4.84 11.96 -10.14
CA VAL A 139 3.63 11.57 -9.41
C VAL A 139 3.08 12.78 -8.67
N THR A 140 1.81 13.12 -8.93
CA THR A 140 1.09 14.19 -8.25
C THR A 140 0.55 13.74 -6.88
N LEU A 141 0.13 14.70 -6.04
CA LEU A 141 -0.56 14.38 -4.79
C LEU A 141 -1.83 13.56 -5.05
N GLU A 142 -2.62 13.90 -6.06
CA GLU A 142 -3.81 13.11 -6.42
C GLU A 142 -3.46 11.65 -6.74
N GLN A 143 -2.43 11.42 -7.56
CA GLN A 143 -1.96 10.07 -7.89
C GLN A 143 -1.41 9.34 -6.65
N LEU A 144 -0.65 10.05 -5.81
CA LEU A 144 -0.08 9.49 -4.58
C LEU A 144 -1.16 9.03 -3.60
N PHE A 145 -2.26 9.78 -3.47
CA PHE A 145 -3.38 9.38 -2.60
C PHE A 145 -4.18 8.18 -3.14
N LEU A 146 -4.18 7.96 -4.46
CA LEU A 146 -4.83 6.80 -5.09
C LEU A 146 -3.91 5.57 -5.17
N TYR A 147 -2.60 5.76 -5.01
CA TYR A 147 -1.61 4.69 -5.06
C TYR A 147 -1.92 3.55 -4.07
N PRO A 148 -2.27 3.80 -2.79
CA PRO A 148 -2.65 2.72 -1.86
C PRO A 148 -3.78 1.83 -2.37
N CYS A 149 -4.78 2.41 -3.07
CA CYS A 149 -5.88 1.67 -3.67
C CYS A 149 -5.39 0.77 -4.80
N ALA A 150 -4.62 1.33 -5.74
CA ALA A 150 -4.08 0.58 -6.87
C ALA A 150 -3.10 -0.51 -6.43
N HIS A 151 -2.28 -0.22 -5.41
CA HIS A 151 -1.33 -1.14 -4.80
C HIS A 151 -2.04 -2.31 -4.11
N PHE A 152 -3.08 -2.03 -3.33
CA PHE A 152 -3.92 -3.07 -2.74
C PHE A 152 -4.53 -4.00 -3.79
N GLN A 153 -5.12 -3.45 -4.87
CA GLN A 153 -5.75 -4.26 -5.91
C GLN A 153 -4.77 -5.23 -6.57
N THR A 154 -3.53 -4.80 -6.82
CA THR A 154 -2.47 -5.66 -7.35
C THR A 154 -2.19 -6.83 -6.41
N HIS A 155 -1.88 -6.54 -5.15
CA HIS A 155 -1.50 -7.58 -4.19
C HIS A 155 -2.66 -8.48 -3.76
N ALA A 156 -3.89 -7.96 -3.71
CA ALA A 156 -5.07 -8.79 -3.44
C ALA A 156 -5.28 -9.84 -4.54
N ARG A 157 -5.05 -9.49 -5.81
CA ARG A 157 -5.10 -10.48 -6.91
C ARG A 157 -3.99 -11.51 -6.79
N GLU A 158 -2.76 -11.08 -6.50
CA GLU A 158 -1.61 -11.96 -6.32
C GLU A 158 -1.81 -12.95 -5.16
N ILE A 159 -2.34 -12.50 -4.02
CA ILE A 159 -2.66 -13.37 -2.89
C ILE A 159 -3.66 -14.45 -3.32
N ARG A 160 -4.80 -14.06 -3.93
CA ARG A 160 -5.81 -15.02 -4.37
C ARG A 160 -5.26 -16.02 -5.40
N GLN A 161 -4.40 -15.57 -6.31
CA GLN A 161 -3.72 -16.44 -7.27
C GLN A 161 -2.81 -17.46 -6.58
N ALA A 162 -2.01 -17.04 -5.58
CA ALA A 162 -1.12 -17.93 -4.84
C ALA A 162 -1.88 -19.03 -4.08
N LEU A 163 -3.02 -18.68 -3.49
CA LEU A 163 -3.86 -19.63 -2.76
C LEU A 163 -4.47 -20.69 -3.70
N HIS A 164 -5.05 -20.26 -4.82
CA HIS A 164 -5.58 -21.19 -5.83
C HIS A 164 -4.51 -22.10 -6.43
N ALA A 165 -3.29 -21.58 -6.65
CA ALA A 165 -2.17 -22.40 -7.15
C ALA A 165 -1.75 -23.47 -6.13
N SER A 166 -1.72 -23.12 -4.85
CA SER A 166 -1.37 -24.03 -3.76
C SER A 166 -2.37 -25.18 -3.61
N GLU A 167 -3.67 -24.90 -3.75
CA GLU A 167 -4.73 -25.91 -3.71
C GLU A 167 -4.61 -26.93 -4.84
N LYS A 168 -4.31 -26.47 -6.06
CA LYS A 168 -4.11 -27.36 -7.23
C LYS A 168 -2.88 -28.26 -7.11
N MET A 169 -1.86 -27.86 -6.35
CA MET A 169 -0.67 -28.69 -6.13
C MET A 169 -0.86 -29.73 -5.02
N ALA A 170 -1.86 -29.54 -4.14
CA ALA A 170 -2.14 -30.43 -3.03
C ALA A 170 -3.20 -31.50 -3.35
N ALA A 171 -3.89 -31.38 -4.49
CA ALA A 171 -4.89 -32.32 -5.02
C ALA A 171 -4.26 -33.31 -6.01
#